data_AF-A0A9W5QFV9-F1
#
_entry.id   AF-A0A9W5QFV9-F1
#
_cell.length_a   1.000
_cell.length_b   1.000
_cell.length_c   1.000
_cell.angle_alpha   90.00
_cell.angle_beta   90.00
_cell.angle_gamma   90.00
#
_symmetry.space_group_name_H-M   'P 1'
#
loop_
_entity.id
_entity.type
_entity.pdbx_description
1 polymer ?
#
loop_
_entity_poly.entity_id
_entity_poly.type
_entity_poly.pdbx_seq_one_letter_code
_entity_poly.pdbx_strand_id
1 'polypeptide(L)'
;MNLNYKGTNNQGRAEWIESDLGEVMEEWQLNQYRPFVEFLQEHISRQLTKNELRTILWLSGFEQSSINNIMSIVSAAHEHGKNKK
;
A
#
# COMPACT_ATOMS: atom_id res chain seq x y z
N MET A 1 1.20 -2.86 -8.71
CA MET A 1 1.34 -1.42 -8.42
C MET A 1 1.85 -0.75 -9.67
N ASN A 2 1.07 0.18 -10.21
CA ASN A 2 1.31 0.89 -11.45
C ASN A 2 1.05 2.40 -11.20
N LEU A 3 2.04 3.05 -10.60
CA LEU A 3 1.95 4.43 -10.13
C LEU A 3 2.46 5.41 -11.19
N ASN A 4 1.64 6.39 -11.53
CA ASN A 4 2.01 7.46 -12.46
C ASN A 4 1.79 8.82 -11.83
N TYR A 5 2.71 9.77 -12.06
CA TYR A 5 2.52 11.15 -11.65
C TYR A 5 1.38 11.78 -12.48
N LYS A 6 0.39 12.35 -11.81
CA LYS A 6 -0.79 12.95 -12.45
C LYS A 6 -0.62 14.46 -12.64
N GLY A 7 0.04 15.14 -11.70
CA GLY A 7 0.17 16.60 -11.70
C GLY A 7 0.17 17.15 -10.28
N THR A 8 -0.08 18.46 -10.15
CA THR A 8 -0.32 19.11 -8.85
C THR A 8 -1.79 19.47 -8.71
N ASN A 9 -2.34 19.34 -7.49
CA ASN A 9 -3.71 19.76 -7.20
C ASN A 9 -3.80 21.27 -6.94
N ASN A 10 -5.03 21.78 -6.73
CA ASN A 10 -5.30 23.20 -6.46
C ASN A 10 -4.61 23.74 -5.18
N GLN A 11 -4.08 22.86 -4.32
CA GLN A 11 -3.33 23.21 -3.13
C GLN A 11 -1.81 23.14 -3.37
N GLY A 12 -1.37 22.92 -4.60
CA GLY A 12 0.04 22.78 -4.98
C GLY A 12 0.67 21.45 -4.58
N ARG A 13 -0.11 20.45 -4.16
CA ARG A 13 0.41 19.14 -3.76
C ARG A 13 0.47 18.19 -4.95
N ALA A 14 1.53 17.39 -5.03
CA ALA A 14 1.66 16.37 -6.05
C ALA A 14 0.57 15.28 -5.90
N GLU A 15 -0.09 14.97 -7.01
CA GLU A 15 -1.04 13.87 -7.16
C GLU A 15 -0.44 12.76 -8.01
N TRP A 16 -0.75 11.54 -7.62
CA TRP A 16 -0.34 10.31 -8.26
C TRP A 16 -1.57 9.45 -8.53
N ILE A 17 -1.55 8.67 -9.60
CA ILE A 17 -2.62 7.73 -9.94
C ILE A 17 -2.09 6.30 -9.88
N GLU A 18 -2.81 5.43 -9.18
CA GLU A 18 -2.65 3.97 -9.32
C GLU A 18 -3.46 3.53 -10.54
N SER A 19 -2.79 3.38 -11.68
CA SER A 19 -3.42 3.16 -12.98
C SER A 19 -4.20 1.86 -13.06
N ASP A 20 -3.83 0.85 -12.27
CA ASP A 20 -4.58 -0.43 -12.22
C ASP A 20 -5.96 -0.24 -11.55
N LEU A 21 -6.11 0.79 -10.72
CA LEU A 21 -7.33 1.15 -10.00
C LEU A 21 -8.08 2.33 -10.64
N GLY A 22 -7.37 3.24 -11.31
CA GLY A 22 -7.89 4.54 -11.73
C GLY A 22 -8.11 5.50 -10.56
N GLU A 23 -7.46 5.26 -9.42
CA GLU A 23 -7.66 6.01 -8.18
C GLU A 23 -6.45 6.93 -7.92
N VAL A 24 -6.75 8.16 -7.51
CA VAL A 24 -5.77 9.23 -7.30
C VAL A 24 -5.45 9.34 -5.82
N MET A 25 -4.18 9.57 -5.50
CA MET A 25 -3.67 9.80 -4.16
C MET A 25 -2.73 11.01 -4.14
N GLU A 26 -2.71 11.72 -3.02
CA GLU A 26 -1.68 12.75 -2.79
C GLU A 26 -0.33 12.10 -2.43
N GLU A 27 0.76 12.85 -2.60
CA GLU A 27 2.12 12.38 -2.31
C GLU A 27 2.32 11.87 -0.87
N TRP A 28 1.67 12.47 0.13
CA TRP A 28 1.76 11.99 1.51
C TRP A 28 1.15 10.59 1.68
N GLN A 29 0.07 10.29 0.96
CA GLN A 29 -0.58 8.98 0.97
C GLN A 29 0.23 7.98 0.16
N LEU A 30 0.83 8.42 -0.96
CA LEU A 30 1.75 7.61 -1.74
C LEU A 30 2.93 7.09 -0.89
N ASN A 31 3.50 7.97 -0.06
CA ASN A 31 4.61 7.65 0.82
C ASN A 31 4.27 6.56 1.85
N GLN A 32 2.99 6.33 2.12
CA GLN A 32 2.50 5.22 2.96
C GLN A 32 2.07 4.02 2.11
N TYR A 33 1.39 4.25 0.98
CA TYR A 33 0.87 3.22 0.09
C TYR A 33 1.96 2.32 -0.49
N ARG A 34 3.02 2.93 -1.05
CA ARG A 34 4.11 2.19 -1.71
C ARG A 34 4.79 1.19 -0.79
N PRO A 35 5.36 1.59 0.38
CA PRO A 35 6.00 0.63 1.27
C PRO A 35 5.02 -0.42 1.79
N PHE A 36 3.75 -0.07 1.97
CA PHE A 36 2.73 -1.01 2.44
C PHE A 36 2.46 -2.11 1.39
N VAL A 37 2.31 -1.75 0.11
CA VAL A 37 2.16 -2.73 -0.97
C VAL A 37 3.40 -3.61 -1.10
N GLU A 38 4.60 -3.01 -1.12
CA GLU A 38 5.86 -3.74 -1.26
C GLU A 38 6.04 -4.76 -0.12
N PHE A 39 5.84 -4.33 1.12
CA PHE A 39 5.91 -5.17 2.31
C PHE A 39 4.97 -6.38 2.23
N LEU A 40 3.71 -6.15 1.87
CA LEU A 40 2.72 -7.22 1.79
C LEU A 40 3.07 -8.23 0.70
N GLN A 41 3.46 -7.76 -0.49
CA GLN A 41 3.81 -8.63 -1.61
C GLN A 41 5.02 -9.51 -1.32
N GLU A 42 6.01 -8.98 -0.60
CA GLU A 42 7.15 -9.76 -0.11
C GLU A 42 6.69 -10.90 0.82
N HIS A 43 5.87 -10.59 1.83
CA HIS A 43 5.44 -11.54 2.84
C HIS A 43 4.45 -12.61 2.32
N ILE A 44 3.62 -12.26 1.34
CA ILE A 44 2.70 -13.23 0.71
C ILE A 44 3.32 -13.91 -0.51
N SER A 45 4.50 -13.47 -0.95
CA SER A 45 5.24 -13.98 -2.11
C SER A 45 4.45 -13.99 -3.42
N ARG A 46 3.58 -13.00 -3.61
CA ARG A 46 2.85 -12.75 -4.87
C ARG A 46 2.47 -11.28 -4.98
N GLN A 47 2.09 -10.86 -6.19
CA GLN A 47 1.47 -9.56 -6.38
C GLN A 47 0.10 -9.50 -5.69
N LEU A 48 -0.27 -8.32 -5.21
CA LEU A 48 -1.62 -8.06 -4.73
C LEU A 48 -2.60 -8.06 -5.91
N THR A 49 -3.78 -8.62 -5.69
CA THR A 49 -4.90 -8.53 -6.61
C THR A 49 -5.42 -7.09 -6.64
N LYS A 50 -6.23 -6.76 -7.67
CA LYS A 50 -6.84 -5.44 -7.79
C LYS A 50 -7.63 -5.02 -6.54
N ASN A 51 -8.39 -5.95 -5.95
CA ASN A 51 -9.17 -5.66 -4.74
C ASN A 51 -8.27 -5.43 -3.53
N GLU A 52 -7.21 -6.22 -3.38
CA GLU A 52 -6.24 -6.02 -2.32
C GLU A 52 -5.51 -4.67 -2.47
N LEU A 53 -5.08 -4.29 -3.67
CA LEU A 53 -4.49 -2.98 -3.94
C LEU A 53 -5.45 -1.84 -3.53
N ARG A 54 -6.74 -1.95 -3.88
CA ARG A 54 -7.76 -0.98 -3.46
C ARG A 54 -7.90 -0.91 -1.93
N THR A 55 -7.89 -2.06 -1.25
CA THR A 55 -7.91 -2.09 0.22
C THR A 55 -6.67 -1.40 0.80
N ILE A 56 -5.48 -1.65 0.24
CA ILE A 56 -4.24 -1.03 0.74
C ILE A 56 -4.22 0.47 0.45
N LEU A 57 -4.75 0.92 -0.69
CA LEU A 57 -4.90 2.33 -0.99
C LEU A 57 -5.84 3.01 0.00
N TRP A 58 -6.97 2.39 0.33
CA TRP A 58 -7.86 2.91 1.35
C TRP A 58 -7.18 2.96 2.73
N LEU A 59 -6.42 1.94 3.10
CA LEU A 59 -5.70 1.88 4.37
C LEU A 59 -4.53 2.87 4.47
N SER A 60 -3.89 3.23 3.36
CA SER A 60 -2.77 4.18 3.37
C SER A 60 -3.19 5.62 3.69
N GLY A 61 -4.49 5.90 3.71
CA GLY A 61 -5.04 7.17 4.19
C GLY A 61 -5.16 7.28 5.71
N PHE A 62 -4.90 6.21 6.47
CA PHE A 62 -4.97 6.21 7.94
C PHE A 62 -3.65 6.64 8.59
N GLU A 63 -3.66 6.74 9.92
CA GLU A 63 -2.45 6.99 10.69
C GLU A 63 -1.43 5.87 10.53
N GLN A 64 -0.14 6.24 10.50
CA GLN A 64 0.99 5.31 10.39
C GLN A 64 0.96 4.22 11.47
N SER A 65 0.43 4.51 12.66
CA SER A 65 0.25 3.54 13.76
C SER A 65 -0.64 2.36 13.35
N SER A 66 -1.74 2.65 12.66
CA SER A 66 -2.69 1.65 12.17
C SER A 66 -2.06 0.78 11.07
N ILE A 67 -1.31 1.41 10.17
CA ILE A 67 -0.56 0.71 9.12
C ILE A 67 0.49 -0.23 9.73
N ASN A 68 1.26 0.26 10.71
CA ASN A 68 2.27 -0.53 11.40
C ASN A 68 1.68 -1.74 12.12
N ASN A 69 0.51 -1.61 12.75
CA ASN A 69 -0.17 -2.72 13.39
C ASN A 69 -0.54 -3.81 12.38
N ILE A 70 -1.06 -3.45 11.21
CA ILE A 70 -1.42 -4.40 10.16
C ILE A 70 -0.16 -5.11 9.61
N MET A 71 0.89 -4.34 9.32
CA MET A 71 2.16 -4.91 8.85
C MET A 71 2.75 -5.91 9.87
N SER A 72 2.68 -5.58 11.17
CA SER A 72 3.11 -6.47 12.25
C SER A 72 2.33 -7.80 12.26
N ILE A 73 1.00 -7.76 12.11
CA ILE A 73 0.15 -8.96 12.03
C ILE A 73 0.57 -9.85 10.85
N VAL A 74 0.79 -9.26 9.68
CA VAL A 74 1.18 -10.01 8.47
C VAL A 74 2.58 -10.61 8.64
N SER A 75 3.53 -9.87 9.22
CA SER A 75 4.87 -10.38 9.51
C SER A 75 4.81 -11.60 10.43
N ALA A 76 4.07 -11.49 11.53
CA ALA A 76 3.92 -12.58 12.50
C ALA A 76 3.29 -13.83 11.87
N ALA A 77 2.29 -13.66 10.99
CA ALA A 77 1.67 -14.76 10.27
C ALA A 77 2.65 -15.46 9.31
N HIS A 78 3.47 -14.67 8.59
CA HIS A 78 4.50 -15.19 7.68
C HIS A 78 5.60 -15.96 8.43
N GLU A 79 6.12 -15.40 9.52
CA GLU A 79 7.10 -16.04 10.43
C GLU A 79 6.57 -17.39 10.96
N HIS A 80 5.32 -17.41 11.44
CA HIS A 80 4.69 -18.64 11.92
C HIS A 80 4.55 -19.70 10.82
N GLY A 81 4.25 -19.29 9.59
CA GLY A 81 4.19 -20.17 8.44
C GLY A 81 5.53 -20.79 8.05
N LYS A 82 6.65 -20.07 8.26
CA LYS A 82 8.01 -20.59 8.05
C LYS A 82 8.36 -21.68 9.05
N ASN A 83 8.00 -21.51 10.32
CA ASN A 83 8.33 -22.44 11.41
C ASN A 83 7.55 -23.77 11.37
N LYS A 84 6.59 -23.92 10.45
CA LYS A 84 5.79 -25.15 10.26
C LYS A 84 6.27 -26.02 9.09
N LYS A 85 7.32 -25.61 8.38
CA LYS A 85 7.97 -26.40 7.34
C LYS A 85 9.13 -27.21 7.92
#